data_AF-A0A7R9Q390-F1
#
_entry.id   AF-A0A7R9Q390-F1
#
_cell.length_a   1.000
_cell.length_b   1.000
_cell.length_c   1.000
_cell.angle_alpha   90.00
_cell.angle_beta   90.00
_cell.angle_gamma   90.00
#
_symmetry.space_group_name_H-M   'P 1'
#
loop_
_entity.id
_entity.type
_entity.pdbx_description
1 polymer ?
#
loop_
_entity_poly.entity_id
_entity_poly.type
_entity_poly.pdbx_seq_one_letter_code
_entity_poly.pdbx_strand_id
1 'polypeptide(L)'
;MMPKSGSMMLYSRKRVRYRRDGYCWKKRKDGKTTREDHMKLKVQGTECIYGCYVHSAILPTFHRRCYWLLQMLRSVMRSLTQYKSSLSLALYNLWIF
;
A
#
# COMPACT_ATOMS: atom_id res chain seq x y z
N MET A 1 9.60 -13.28 2.90
CA MET A 1 8.60 -14.03 2.11
C MET A 1 7.98 -13.07 1.12
N MET A 2 7.83 -13.47 -0.15
CA MET A 2 7.25 -12.65 -1.22
C MET A 2 5.73 -12.92 -1.31
N PRO A 3 4.85 -11.98 -0.89
CA PRO A 3 3.41 -12.23 -0.82
C PRO A 3 2.78 -12.49 -2.19
N LYS A 4 1.94 -13.50 -2.35
CA LYS A 4 1.29 -13.80 -3.64
C LYS A 4 0.31 -12.68 -4.06
N SER A 5 0.09 -12.49 -5.36
CA SER A 5 -0.98 -11.62 -5.85
C SER A 5 -2.33 -12.02 -5.23
N GLY A 6 -3.15 -11.03 -4.86
CA GLY A 6 -4.40 -11.21 -4.13
C GLY A 6 -4.23 -11.26 -2.61
N SER A 7 -3.01 -11.38 -2.08
CA SER A 7 -2.79 -11.43 -0.63
C SER A 7 -3.13 -10.11 0.04
N MET A 8 -3.76 -10.21 1.20
CA MET A 8 -4.03 -9.09 2.09
C MET A 8 -3.50 -9.41 3.49
N MET A 9 -2.73 -8.50 4.08
CA MET A 9 -2.03 -8.73 5.34
C MET A 9 -2.32 -7.61 6.32
N LEU A 10 -2.73 -7.97 7.53
CA LEU A 10 -2.92 -7.07 8.66
C LEU A 10 -1.78 -7.25 9.66
N TYR A 11 -1.05 -6.18 9.97
CA TYR A 11 0.10 -6.28 10.89
C TYR A 11 0.35 -4.99 11.67
N SER A 12 1.14 -5.11 12.75
CA SER A 12 1.65 -3.96 13.50
C SER A 12 2.84 -3.33 12.78
N ARG A 13 2.74 -2.05 12.43
CA ARG A 13 3.84 -1.29 11.80
C ARG A 13 5.10 -1.17 12.66
N LYS A 14 4.96 -1.30 13.98
CA LYS A 14 6.10 -1.28 14.90
C LYS A 14 6.94 -2.55 14.79
N ARG A 15 6.32 -3.68 14.41
CA ARG A 15 6.96 -5.00 14.36
C ARG A 15 7.37 -5.42 12.95
N VAL A 16 6.65 -4.97 11.93
CA VAL A 16 6.85 -5.45 10.55
C VAL A 16 7.35 -4.33 9.63
N ARG A 17 8.48 -4.58 8.95
CA ARG A 17 9.02 -3.72 7.91
C ARG A 17 8.47 -4.12 6.53
N TYR A 18 7.29 -3.63 6.19
CA TYR A 18 6.56 -4.02 4.97
C TYR A 18 7.30 -3.77 3.65
N ARG A 19 8.28 -2.87 3.63
CA ARG A 19 9.11 -2.61 2.43
C ARG A 19 10.08 -3.74 2.10
N ARG A 20 10.30 -4.69 3.01
CA ARG A 20 11.17 -5.87 2.81
C ARG A 20 10.35 -7.08 2.37
N ASP A 21 9.52 -6.89 1.36
CA ASP A 21 8.61 -7.91 0.83
C ASP A 21 9.17 -8.69 -0.37
N GLY A 22 10.41 -8.42 -0.77
CA GLY A 22 11.11 -9.16 -1.83
C GLY A 22 10.75 -8.70 -3.26
N TYR A 23 9.91 -7.67 -3.40
CA TYR A 23 9.53 -7.14 -4.71
C TYR A 23 10.42 -5.98 -5.17
N CYS A 24 10.72 -5.95 -6.46
CA CYS A 24 11.34 -4.81 -7.11
C CYS A 24 10.29 -3.76 -7.43
N TRP A 25 10.30 -2.65 -6.67
CA TRP A 25 9.37 -1.54 -6.83
C TRP A 25 9.94 -0.45 -7.73
N LYS A 26 9.07 0.20 -8.52
CA LYS A 26 9.47 1.30 -9.40
C LYS A 26 10.12 2.41 -8.57
N LYS A 27 11.29 2.86 -9.01
CA LYS A 27 12.03 3.95 -8.34
C LYS A 27 11.72 5.31 -8.95
N ARG A 28 12.04 6.38 -8.23
CA ARG A 28 12.04 7.75 -8.75
C ARG A 28 13.16 7.93 -9.79
N LYS A 29 13.15 9.06 -10.49
CA LYS A 29 14.14 9.37 -11.55
C LYS A 29 15.58 9.27 -11.06
N ASP A 30 15.83 9.58 -9.79
CA ASP A 30 17.14 9.50 -9.14
C ASP A 30 17.62 8.06 -8.86
N GLY A 31 16.77 7.04 -9.02
CA GLY A 31 17.08 5.64 -8.72
C GLY A 31 17.34 5.32 -7.24
N LYS A 32 17.21 6.30 -6.34
CA LYS A 32 17.49 6.14 -4.90
C LYS A 32 16.27 5.68 -4.14
N THR A 33 15.13 6.32 -4.40
CA THR A 33 13.92 6.11 -3.62
C THR A 33 12.84 5.40 -4.42
N THR A 34 12.04 4.56 -3.76
CA THR A 34 10.84 3.98 -4.38
C THR A 34 9.84 5.10 -4.71
N ARG A 35 9.26 5.05 -5.90
CA ARG A 35 8.17 5.93 -6.31
C ARG A 35 6.88 5.43 -5.68
N GLU A 36 6.65 5.83 -4.44
CA GLU A 36 5.38 5.65 -3.74
C GLU A 36 4.51 6.90 -3.94
N ASP A 37 3.27 6.70 -4.38
CA ASP A 37 2.24 7.73 -4.41
C ASP A 37 1.47 7.69 -3.09
N HIS A 38 1.35 8.83 -2.42
CA HIS A 38 0.82 8.93 -1.06
C HIS A 38 -0.49 9.71 -1.04
N MET A 39 -1.43 9.28 -0.20
CA MET A 39 -2.71 9.94 0.01
C MET A 39 -3.11 9.91 1.48
N LYS A 40 -3.96 10.85 1.88
CA LYS A 40 -4.58 10.87 3.20
C LYS A 40 -6.09 11.03 3.05
N LEU A 41 -6.83 10.11 3.65
CA LEU A 41 -8.29 10.13 3.67
C LEU A 41 -8.78 10.80 4.95
N LYS A 42 -9.76 11.68 4.77
CA LYS A 42 -10.39 12.43 5.86
C LYS A 42 -11.77 11.87 6.15
N VAL A 43 -12.10 11.74 7.43
CA VAL A 43 -13.46 11.49 7.91
C VAL A 43 -13.88 12.73 8.68
N GLN A 44 -14.97 13.37 8.28
CA GLN A 44 -15.47 14.61 8.90
C GLN A 44 -14.38 15.70 9.01
N GLY A 45 -13.64 15.92 7.93
CA GLY A 45 -12.56 16.93 7.88
C GLY A 45 -11.26 16.53 8.58
N THR A 46 -11.23 15.44 9.33
CA THR A 46 -10.06 14.98 10.08
C THR A 46 -9.32 13.87 9.33
N GLU A 47 -8.00 13.96 9.20
CA GLU A 47 -7.18 12.91 8.57
C GLU A 47 -7.16 11.63 9.42
N CYS A 48 -7.76 10.55 8.92
CA CYS A 48 -7.92 9.30 9.67
C CYS A 48 -7.09 8.15 9.10
N ILE A 49 -6.91 8.10 7.78
CA ILE A 49 -6.24 7.00 7.10
C ILE A 49 -5.16 7.55 6.19
N TYR A 50 -3.99 6.95 6.23
CA TYR A 50 -2.94 7.19 5.26
C TYR A 50 -2.88 6.01 4.30
N GLY A 51 -2.80 6.29 3.01
CA GLY A 51 -2.61 5.32 1.95
C GLY A 51 -1.28 5.53 1.21
N CYS A 52 -0.60 4.46 0.85
CA CYS A 52 0.48 4.50 -0.12
C CYS A 52 0.29 3.44 -1.21
N TYR A 53 0.61 3.83 -2.44
CA TYR A 53 0.50 3.01 -3.63
C TYR A 53 1.83 2.95 -4.37
N VAL A 54 2.21 1.76 -4.86
CA VAL A 54 3.45 1.58 -5.61
C VAL A 54 3.29 0.53 -6.71
N HIS A 55 3.88 0.83 -7.87
CA HIS A 55 3.95 -0.08 -9.00
C HIS A 55 5.22 -0.92 -8.97
N SER A 56 5.14 -2.17 -9.44
CA SER A 56 6.32 -2.99 -9.70
C SER A 56 7.22 -2.34 -10.76
N ALA A 57 8.52 -2.56 -10.65
CA ALA A 57 9.49 -2.24 -11.69
C ALA A 57 9.53 -3.30 -12.80
N ILE A 58 9.09 -4.53 -12.51
CA ILE A 58 9.22 -5.69 -13.42
C ILE A 58 7.92 -5.93 -14.16
N LEU A 59 6.81 -6.02 -13.42
CA LEU A 59 5.50 -6.34 -13.98
C LEU A 59 4.57 -5.13 -13.84
N PRO A 60 4.33 -4.34 -14.92
CA PRO A 60 3.58 -3.08 -14.83
C PRO A 60 2.17 -3.21 -14.22
N THR A 61 1.59 -4.39 -14.34
CA THR A 61 0.26 -4.74 -13.85
C THR A 61 0.22 -5.05 -12.35
N PHE A 62 1.38 -5.29 -11.73
CA PHE A 62 1.49 -5.62 -10.32
C PHE A 62 1.75 -4.39 -9.46
N HIS A 63 0.99 -4.29 -8.37
CA HIS A 63 1.07 -3.15 -7.46
C HIS A 63 0.84 -3.57 -6.01
N ARG A 64 1.31 -2.71 -5.09
CA ARG A 64 1.05 -2.81 -3.66
C ARG A 64 0.33 -1.57 -3.16
N ARG A 65 -0.72 -1.78 -2.38
CA ARG A 65 -1.44 -0.74 -1.63
C ARG A 65 -1.22 -0.99 -0.15
N CYS A 66 -0.84 0.03 0.61
CA CYS A 66 -0.80 -0.06 2.08
C CYS A 66 -1.65 1.05 2.68
N TYR A 67 -2.41 0.70 3.72
CA TYR A 67 -3.24 1.61 4.47
C TYR A 67 -2.90 1.52 5.95
N TRP A 68 -3.00 2.63 6.68
CA TRP A 68 -2.92 2.62 8.14
C TRP A 68 -3.68 3.76 8.77
N LEU A 69 -4.15 3.51 9.99
CA LEU A 69 -4.82 4.50 10.81
C LEU A 69 -3.82 5.54 11.34
N LEU A 70 -4.25 6.80 11.31
CA LEU A 70 -3.58 7.95 11.92
C LEU A 70 -4.03 8.14 13.38
N GLN A 71 -3.28 8.94 14.12
CA GLN A 71 -3.19 8.99 15.58
C GLN A 71 -4.55 9.07 16.34
N MET A 72 -5.58 9.63 15.73
CA MET A 72 -6.88 9.88 16.37
C MET A 72 -7.62 8.58 16.76
N LEU A 73 -7.27 7.42 16.15
CA LEU A 73 -7.86 6.10 16.43
C LEU A 73 -6.93 5.17 17.23
N ARG A 74 -6.04 5.74 18.06
CA ARG A 74 -4.97 5.01 18.76
C ARG A 74 -5.49 4.05 19.83
N SER A 75 -5.58 2.78 19.48
CA SER A 75 -5.16 1.69 20.37
C SER A 75 -4.41 0.58 19.63
N VAL A 76 -4.54 0.49 18.30
CA VAL A 76 -3.73 -0.44 17.51
C VAL A 76 -3.28 0.21 16.20
N MET A 77 -1.97 0.48 16.06
CA MET A 77 -1.37 0.89 14.78
C MET A 77 -1.37 -0.29 13.79
N ARG A 78 -2.56 -0.64 13.29
CA ARG A 78 -2.73 -1.70 12.30
C ARG A 78 -2.47 -1.14 10.91
N SER A 79 -1.71 -1.90 10.13
CA SER A 79 -1.53 -1.69 8.70
C SER A 79 -2.17 -2.80 7.92
N LEU A 80 -2.91 -2.43 6.88
CA LEU A 80 -3.43 -3.34 5.88
C LEU A 80 -2.61 -3.18 4.60
N THR A 81 -1.99 -4.25 4.12
CA THR A 81 -1.26 -4.24 2.84
C THR A 81 -1.88 -5.25 1.89
N GLN A 82 -2.19 -4.81 0.67
CA GLN A 82 -2.73 -5.63 -0.41
C GLN A 82 -1.76 -5.65 -1.60
N TYR A 83 -1.61 -6.83 -2.20
CA TYR A 83 -0.82 -7.06 -3.42
C TYR A 83 -1.76 -7.51 -4.54
N LYS A 84 -1.66 -6.93 -5.75
CA LYS A 84 -2.62 -7.26 -6.83
C LYS A 84 -2.01 -7.13 -8.22
N SER A 85 -2.41 -8.01 -9.13
CA SER A 85 -2.12 -7.97 -10.58
C SER A 85 -3.35 -7.49 -11.38
N SER A 86 -3.12 -6.74 -12.47
CA SER A 86 -4.17 -6.00 -13.21
C SER A 86 -5.16 -6.82 -14.03
N LEU A 87 -5.03 -8.14 -14.12
CA LEU A 87 -6.07 -8.98 -14.73
C LEU A 87 -7.42 -8.89 -13.96
N SER A 88 -7.43 -8.25 -12.79
CA SER A 88 -8.61 -7.94 -11.97
C SER A 88 -8.92 -6.44 -11.84
N LEU A 89 -8.26 -5.56 -12.60
CA LEU A 89 -8.37 -4.10 -12.43
C LEU A 89 -9.61 -3.49 -13.11
N ALA A 90 -10.18 -4.13 -14.12
CA ALA A 90 -11.30 -3.58 -14.91
C ALA A 90 -12.58 -3.32 -14.10
N LEU A 91 -12.78 -4.01 -12.96
CA LEU A 91 -13.99 -3.87 -12.13
C LEU A 91 -13.76 -3.14 -10.79
N TYR A 92 -12.52 -2.81 -10.43
CA TYR A 92 -12.18 -2.37 -9.07
C TYR A 92 -11.71 -0.92 -8.93
N ASN A 93 -11.56 -0.19 -10.03
CA ASN A 93 -11.35 1.27 -9.96
C ASN A 93 -12.58 2.01 -9.39
N LEU A 94 -13.69 1.30 -9.14
CA LEU A 94 -14.91 1.82 -8.53
C LEU A 94 -15.04 1.56 -7.01
N TRP A 95 -14.10 0.88 -6.36
CA TRP A 95 -14.31 0.39 -4.97
C TRP A 95 -13.32 0.89 -3.91
N ILE A 96 -12.45 1.85 -4.23
CA ILE A 96 -11.76 2.67 -3.21
C ILE A 96 -11.60 4.11 -3.74
N PHE A 97 -12.74 4.69 -4.16
CA PHE A 97 -13.17 6.03 -3.78
C PHE A 97 -14.56 5.89 -3.18
#